data_AF-A0A3B0W0L6-F1
#
_entry.id   AF-A0A3B0W0L6-F1
#
_cell.length_a   1.000
_cell.length_b   1.000
_cell.length_c   1.000
_cell.angle_alpha   90.00
_cell.angle_beta   90.00
_cell.angle_gamma   90.00
#
_symmetry.space_group_name_H-M   'P 1'
#
loop_
_entity.id
_entity.type
_entity.pdbx_description
1 polymer ?
#
loop_
_entity_poly.entity_id
_entity_poly.type
_entity_poly.pdbx_seq_one_letter_code
_entity_poly.pdbx_strand_id
1 'polypeptide(L)' 'MQYSKVIGIKLISIIALCTVVFSAVSGVEDIVNTKHNLSASGPGTLKATTESRVCVFCHTPHGSTI' A
#
# COMPACT_ATOMS: atom_id res chain seq x y z
N MET A 1 -41.55 -18.67 3.59
CA MET A 1 -40.39 -19.31 4.28
C MET A 1 -39.24 -19.68 3.34
N GLN A 2 -39.45 -20.04 2.06
CA GLN A 2 -38.33 -20.28 1.13
C GLN A 2 -37.62 -18.98 0.68
N TYR A 3 -38.34 -17.90 0.39
CA TYR A 3 -37.78 -16.63 -0.09
C TYR A 3 -36.78 -15.98 0.89
N SER A 4 -37.04 -16.05 2.20
CA SER A 4 -36.15 -15.54 3.25
C SER A 4 -34.80 -16.26 3.28
N LYS A 5 -34.76 -17.55 2.91
CA LYS A 5 -33.52 -18.33 2.86
C LYS A 5 -32.69 -17.98 1.61
N VAL A 6 -33.35 -17.70 0.47
CA VAL A 6 -32.66 -17.30 -0.78
C VAL A 6 -32.02 -15.92 -0.64
N ILE A 7 -32.69 -14.98 0.03
CA ILE A 7 -32.16 -13.65 0.35
C ILE A 7 -30.93 -13.75 1.25
N GLY A 8 -30.99 -14.60 2.29
CA GLY A 8 -29.85 -14.84 3.18
C GLY A 8 -28.63 -15.42 2.45
N ILE A 9 -28.83 -16.41 1.57
CA ILE A 9 -27.74 -17.01 0.78
C ILE A 9 -27.10 -15.98 -0.16
N LYS A 10 -27.92 -15.16 -0.84
CA LYS A 10 -27.41 -14.10 -1.74
C LYS A 10 -26.61 -13.03 -0.98
N LEU A 11 -27.07 -12.62 0.20
CA LEU A 11 -26.35 -11.65 1.04
C LEU A 11 -25.00 -12.21 1.50
N ILE A 12 -24.95 -13.47 1.94
CA ILE A 12 -23.70 -14.12 2.36
C ILE A 12 -22.71 -14.20 1.18
N SER A 13 -23.17 -14.58 -0.01
CA SER A 13 -22.29 -14.60 -1.21
C SER A 13 -21.76 -13.22 -1.60
N ILE A 14 -22.57 -12.17 -1.49
CA ILE A 14 -22.13 -10.80 -1.78
C ILE A 14 -21.11 -10.33 -0.74
N ILE A 15 -21.36 -10.56 0.54
CA ILE A 15 -20.45 -10.18 1.62
C ILE A 15 -19.12 -10.93 1.48
N ALA A 16 -19.17 -12.24 1.20
CA ALA A 16 -17.97 -13.05 0.96
C ALA A 16 -17.18 -12.60 -0.28
N LEU A 17 -17.85 -12.12 -1.33
CA LEU A 17 -17.18 -11.56 -2.51
C LEU A 17 -16.51 -10.22 -2.18
N CYS A 18 -17.18 -9.35 -1.42
CA CYS A 18 -16.65 -8.05 -1.04
C CYS A 18 -15.42 -8.15 -0.12
N THR A 19 -15.37 -9.12 0.79
CA THR A 19 -14.21 -9.30 1.68
C THR A 19 -12.96 -9.78 0.94
N VAL A 20 -13.11 -10.58 -0.12
CA VAL A 20 -12.00 -11.02 -0.98
C VAL A 20 -11.41 -9.83 -1.74
N VAL A 21 -12.25 -8.93 -2.27
CA VAL A 21 -11.78 -7.75 -3.03
C VAL A 21 -11.04 -6.75 -2.14
N PHE A 22 -11.46 -6.57 -0.89
CA PHE A 22 -10.83 -5.60 0.03
C PHE A 22 -9.43 -6.02 0.50
N SER A 23 -9.13 -7.32 0.52
CA SER A 23 -7.83 -7.84 1.00
C SER A 23 -6.67 -7.62 0.01
N ALA A 24 -6.94 -7.13 -1.21
CA ALA A 24 -5.95 -6.99 -2.27
C ALA A 24 -5.24 -5.61 -2.32
N VAL A 25 -5.59 -4.67 -1.43
CA VAL A 25 -5.02 -3.30 -1.45
C VAL A 25 -4.15 -3.08 -0.22
N SER A 26 -2.90 -3.53 -0.33
CA SER A 26 -1.80 -3.08 0.52
C SER A 26 -0.62 -2.76 -0.39
N GLY A 27 -0.67 -1.58 -1.00
CA GLY A 27 0.49 -0.98 -1.64
C GLY A 27 1.45 -0.54 -0.54
N VAL A 28 2.57 -1.24 -0.40
CA VAL A 28 3.65 -0.76 0.47
C VAL A 28 4.45 0.24 -0.37
N GLU A 29 4.17 1.53 -0.19
CA GLU A 29 5.01 2.60 -0.74
C GLU A 29 6.31 2.70 0.08
N ASP A 30 7.25 1.80 -0.19
CA ASP A 30 8.55 1.76 0.47
C ASP A 30 9.65 2.06 -0.54
N ILE A 31 10.12 3.30 -0.54
CA ILE A 31 11.25 3.71 -1.36
C ILE A 31 12.59 3.44 -0.66
N VAL A 32 12.60 3.30 0.68
CA VAL A 32 13.80 3.08 1.51
C VAL A 32 14.59 1.86 1.02
N ASN A 33 13.87 0.78 0.69
CA ASN A 33 14.46 -0.50 0.30
C ASN A 33 14.63 -0.68 -1.21
N THR A 34 14.47 0.39 -2.00
CA THR A 34 14.57 0.33 -3.47
C THR A 34 15.80 1.07 -3.99
N LYS A 35 16.18 0.84 -5.25
CA LYS A 35 17.26 1.57 -5.92
C LYS A 35 17.01 3.09 -6.01
N HIS A 36 15.77 3.53 -5.82
CA HIS A 36 15.43 4.96 -5.82
C HIS A 36 15.72 5.65 -4.48
N ASN A 37 16.07 4.92 -3.42
CA ASN A 37 16.66 5.54 -2.23
C ASN A 37 18.04 6.12 -2.60
N LEU A 38 18.07 7.41 -2.91
CA LEU A 38 19.30 8.13 -3.22
C LEU A 38 20.05 8.61 -1.97
N SER A 39 19.61 8.26 -0.76
CA SER A 39 20.37 8.53 0.47
C SER A 39 21.59 7.61 0.58
N ALA A 40 22.52 7.94 1.47
CA ALA A 40 23.72 7.16 1.75
C ALA A 40 23.43 5.70 2.14
N SER A 41 22.26 5.46 2.75
CA SER A 41 21.78 4.12 3.14
C SER A 41 21.19 3.30 2.00
N GLY A 42 20.98 3.92 0.83
CA GLY A 42 20.32 3.29 -0.31
C GLY A 42 21.07 2.09 -0.90
N PRO A 43 20.35 1.11 -1.47
CA PRO A 43 20.92 -0.07 -2.13
C PRO A 43 21.46 0.23 -3.54
N GLY A 44 21.20 1.42 -4.08
CA GLY A 44 21.66 1.86 -5.40
C GLY A 44 23.15 2.22 -5.42
N THR A 45 23.75 2.17 -6.61
CA THR A 45 25.13 2.63 -6.84
C THR A 45 25.24 4.14 -7.01
N LEU A 46 24.16 4.77 -7.49
CA LEU A 46 24.01 6.23 -7.54
C LEU A 46 23.27 6.68 -6.29
N LYS A 47 23.99 7.27 -5.35
CA LYS A 47 23.46 7.75 -4.08
C LYS A 47 24.30 8.87 -3.49
N ALA A 48 23.75 9.60 -2.54
CA ALA A 48 24.44 10.60 -1.76
C ALA A 48 25.58 9.98 -0.93
N THR A 49 26.66 10.73 -0.77
CA THR A 49 27.79 10.32 0.07
C THR A 49 27.57 10.66 1.54
N THR A 50 26.81 11.74 1.83
CA THR A 50 26.64 12.28 3.18
C THR A 50 25.18 12.39 3.64
N GLU A 51 24.22 12.52 2.72
CA GLU A 51 22.81 12.67 3.11
C GLU A 51 22.22 11.31 3.49
N SER A 52 21.79 11.16 4.74
CA SER A 52 21.21 9.92 5.27
C SER A 52 19.68 9.88 5.15
N ARG A 53 19.01 11.01 4.95
CA ARG A 53 17.55 11.07 4.81
C ARG A 53 17.12 10.71 3.40
N VAL A 54 15.99 10.03 3.29
CA VAL A 54 15.35 9.79 1.99
C VAL A 54 14.77 11.09 1.46
N CYS A 55 14.86 11.30 0.15
CA CYS A 55 14.35 12.49 -0.52
C CYS A 55 12.86 12.69 -0.20
N VAL A 56 12.51 13.86 0.36
CA VAL A 56 11.13 14.18 0.76
C VAL A 56 10.16 14.10 -0.41
N PHE A 57 10.56 14.49 -1.63
CA PHE A 57 9.73 14.40 -2.82
C PHE A 57 9.40 12.96 -3.23
N CYS A 58 10.30 12.04 -2.93
CA CYS A 58 10.13 10.62 -3.23
C CYS A 58 9.34 9.89 -2.13
N HIS A 59 9.31 10.44 -0.92
CA HIS A 59 8.71 9.81 0.26
C HIS A 59 7.53 10.60 0.86
N THR A 60 6.96 11.60 0.16
CA THR A 60 5.87 12.44 0.68
C THR A 60 4.59 11.62 0.88
N PRO A 61 4.17 11.29 2.11
CA PRO A 61 2.85 10.70 2.31
C PRO A 61 1.77 11.75 2.04
N HIS A 62 0.57 11.28 1.66
CA HIS A 62 -0.60 12.15 1.53
C HIS A 62 -0.86 12.86 2.87
N GLY A 63 -0.66 14.19 2.92
CA GLY A 63 -0.88 15.02 4.11
C GLY A 63 0.38 15.54 4.81
N SER A 64 1.59 15.27 4.30
CA SER A 64 2.81 15.90 4.84
C SER A 64 2.94 17.35 4.37
N THR A 65 3.00 18.29 5.30
CA THR A 65 3.39 19.70 5.04
C THR A 65 4.87 19.87 5.39
N ILE A 66 5.61 20.63 4.59
CA ILE A 66 7.05 20.91 4.81
C ILE A 66 7.24 21.94 5.93
#